data_AF-A0A9J5W161-F1
#
_entry.id   AF-A0A9J5W161-F1
#
_cell.length_a   1.000
_cell.length_b   1.000
_cell.length_c   1.000
_cell.angle_alpha   90.00
_cell.angle_beta   90.00
_cell.angle_gamma   90.00
#
_symmetry.space_group_name_H-M   'P 1'
#
loop_
_entity.id
_entity.type
_entity.pdbx_description
1 polymer ?
#
loop_
_entity_poly.entity_id
_entity_poly.type
_entity_poly.pdbx_seq_one_letter_code
_entity_poly.pdbx_strand_id
1 'polypeptide(L)'
;MCWLPILILIVAFEIICLQPALAGLSVKYLPGFERPLPFQLETGYIGVGEADEVQLFYYFIKSQSNPKVDPLIYWFTGGPGCSPLSAIFFEFGPITLDTRAYNGSLPTLSLNPYAYTKVASMIFVDLPVGTGFSYATTQKANYSDDLQSANHAYEFLRKWLIEHQEYLNNPFYVAGDSYSGITVPIVTQVISNGIDRGIKPWINLKGYILGNPLTFAGQDYYRIPFAHGMGLIPDELYKSLVTNCEEESIHNGPTNPLCSRDMHTFNWLTKDIYQYNILESPCELVSNDSRRWLTENILKLKNSATYPQVKCRKEWHDLSLIWANDNNVRDVLHVRRYVILIRN
;
A
#
# COMPACT_ATOMS: atom_id res chain seq x y z
N MET A 1 -14.62 -23.54 72.61
CA MET A 1 -13.81 -22.35 72.31
C MET A 1 -13.00 -22.66 71.07
N CYS A 2 -13.40 -22.05 69.96
CA CYS A 2 -12.97 -22.37 68.60
C CYS A 2 -11.51 -22.04 68.35
N TRP A 3 -10.84 -22.93 67.62
CA TRP A 3 -9.57 -22.67 66.96
C TRP A 3 -9.84 -21.89 65.66
N LEU A 4 -9.23 -20.72 65.52
CA LEU A 4 -9.13 -20.01 64.23
C LEU A 4 -7.90 -20.53 63.47
N PRO A 5 -8.01 -20.86 62.18
CA PRO A 5 -6.86 -20.81 61.28
C PRO A 5 -6.78 -19.43 60.62
N ILE A 6 -5.59 -18.85 60.64
CA ILE A 6 -5.23 -17.61 59.95
C ILE A 6 -5.12 -17.93 58.46
N LEU A 7 -6.00 -17.35 57.65
CA LEU A 7 -5.93 -17.42 56.19
C LEU A 7 -4.93 -16.36 55.70
N ILE A 8 -3.78 -16.79 55.16
CA ILE A 8 -2.81 -15.90 54.52
C ILE A 8 -3.27 -15.67 53.07
N LEU A 9 -3.73 -14.46 52.78
CA LEU A 9 -4.04 -14.02 51.41
C LEU A 9 -2.73 -13.74 50.67
N ILE A 10 -2.35 -14.64 49.76
CA ILE A 10 -1.27 -14.39 48.80
C ILE A 10 -1.86 -13.56 47.67
N VAL A 11 -1.61 -12.25 47.71
CA VAL A 11 -1.88 -11.36 46.56
C VAL A 11 -0.75 -11.59 45.56
N ALA A 12 -1.01 -12.42 44.55
CA ALA A 12 -0.15 -12.53 43.38
C ALA A 12 -0.24 -11.20 42.62
N PHE A 13 0.76 -10.35 42.79
CA PHE A 13 0.95 -9.17 41.96
C PHE A 13 1.45 -9.68 40.60
N GLU A 14 0.52 -9.99 39.70
CA GLU A 14 0.89 -10.14 38.30
C GLU A 14 1.39 -8.79 37.82
N ILE A 15 2.71 -8.67 37.71
CA ILE A 15 3.36 -7.65 36.92
C ILE A 15 2.98 -7.99 35.47
N ILE A 16 1.84 -7.48 35.03
CA ILE A 16 1.56 -7.32 33.62
C ILE A 16 2.63 -6.34 33.14
N CYS A 17 3.71 -6.88 32.57
CA CYS A 17 4.54 -6.13 31.65
C CYS A 17 3.62 -5.71 30.51
N LEU A 18 2.94 -4.56 30.65
CA LEU A 18 2.59 -3.76 29.50
C LEU A 18 3.93 -3.43 28.86
N GLN A 19 4.33 -4.22 27.86
CA GLN A 19 5.26 -3.70 26.88
C GLN A 19 4.59 -2.42 26.39
N PRO A 20 5.20 -1.23 26.56
CA PRO A 20 4.68 -0.06 25.88
C PRO A 20 4.65 -0.46 24.40
N ALA A 21 3.46 -0.48 23.82
CA ALA A 21 3.32 -0.53 22.38
C ALA A 21 4.23 0.59 21.88
N LEU A 22 5.27 0.17 21.15
CA LEU A 22 6.40 1.02 20.88
C LEU A 22 5.91 2.03 19.85
N ALA A 23 5.62 3.24 20.30
CA ALA A 23 5.34 4.38 19.43
C ALA A 23 6.38 4.43 18.30
N GLY A 24 5.93 4.88 17.13
CA GLY A 24 6.80 5.00 15.97
C GLY A 24 8.05 5.83 16.29
N LEU A 25 9.14 5.52 15.61
CA LEU A 25 10.39 6.25 15.77
C LEU A 25 10.51 7.31 14.69
N SER A 26 10.84 8.54 15.11
CA SER A 26 11.02 9.65 14.20
C SER A 26 12.27 9.46 13.33
N VAL A 27 12.10 9.64 12.03
CA VAL A 27 13.16 9.56 11.02
C VAL A 27 13.58 10.98 10.64
N LYS A 28 14.82 11.35 10.95
CA LYS A 28 15.36 12.71 10.67
C LYS A 28 16.14 12.82 9.36
N TYR A 29 16.66 11.69 8.90
CA TYR A 29 17.52 11.58 7.72
C TYR A 29 17.04 10.39 6.91
N LEU A 30 17.13 10.45 5.58
CA LEU A 30 16.93 9.28 4.73
C LEU A 30 18.15 9.12 3.84
N PRO A 31 18.76 7.92 3.74
CA PRO A 31 19.79 7.68 2.75
C PRO A 31 19.28 8.02 1.35
N GLY A 32 20.12 8.65 0.52
CA GLY A 32 19.72 9.19 -0.77
C GLY A 32 19.12 10.60 -0.72
N PHE A 33 18.83 11.15 0.46
CA PHE A 33 18.43 12.56 0.62
C PHE A 33 19.56 13.34 1.33
N GLU A 34 20.13 14.35 0.67
CA GLU A 34 21.40 14.99 1.08
C GLU A 34 21.37 15.75 2.42
N ARG A 35 20.18 16.09 2.93
CA ARG A 35 19.98 16.97 4.09
C ARG A 35 19.04 16.33 5.12
N PRO A 36 18.89 16.89 6.33
CA PRO A 36 17.78 16.49 7.20
C PRO A 36 16.44 16.65 6.48
N LEU A 37 15.48 15.77 6.76
CA LEU A 37 14.14 15.86 6.18
C LEU A 37 13.47 17.18 6.59
N PRO A 38 12.91 17.96 5.64
CA PRO A 38 12.21 19.21 5.95
C PRO A 38 10.77 18.97 6.43
N PHE A 39 10.37 17.71 6.61
CA PHE A 39 9.07 17.28 7.11
C PHE A 39 9.27 16.21 8.18
N GLN A 40 8.25 16.00 9.02
CA GLN A 40 8.29 14.98 10.06
C GLN A 40 7.82 13.64 9.48
N LEU A 41 8.74 12.69 9.45
CA LEU A 41 8.49 11.28 9.14
C LEU A 41 8.64 10.48 10.43
N GLU A 42 7.72 9.55 10.63
CA GLU A 42 7.75 8.54 11.67
C GLU A 42 7.49 7.18 11.03
N THR A 43 8.20 6.16 11.49
CA THR A 43 8.00 4.79 11.03
C THR A 43 7.95 3.84 12.21
N GLY A 44 7.24 2.74 12.07
CA GLY A 44 7.13 1.76 13.13
C GLY A 44 6.30 0.56 12.77
N TYR A 45 6.05 -0.27 13.78
CA TYR A 45 5.21 -1.46 13.68
C TYR A 45 4.08 -1.38 14.70
N ILE A 46 2.88 -1.73 14.29
CA ILE A 46 1.78 -2.00 15.20
C ILE A 46 1.34 -3.45 15.03
N GLY A 47 1.32 -4.18 16.14
CA GLY A 47 0.79 -5.54 16.21
C GLY A 47 -0.74 -5.56 16.12
N VAL A 48 -1.30 -6.50 15.37
CA VAL A 48 -2.74 -6.73 15.19
C VAL A 48 -3.03 -8.22 15.06
N GLY A 49 -4.30 -8.59 15.14
CA GLY A 49 -4.73 -10.00 15.11
C GLY A 49 -4.57 -10.69 16.46
N GLU A 50 -4.73 -12.01 16.48
CA GLU A 50 -4.68 -12.78 17.72
C GLU A 50 -3.28 -12.72 18.34
N ALA A 51 -3.18 -12.23 19.58
CA ALA A 51 -1.91 -12.05 20.28
C ALA A 51 -0.85 -11.24 19.49
N ASP A 52 -1.29 -10.25 18.70
CA ASP A 52 -0.42 -9.39 17.89
C ASP A 52 0.46 -10.16 16.90
N GLU A 53 -0.03 -11.30 16.39
CA GLU A 53 0.74 -12.16 15.48
C GLU A 53 0.98 -11.57 14.09
N VAL A 54 0.28 -10.50 13.71
CA VAL A 54 0.53 -9.70 12.50
C VAL A 54 1.17 -8.37 12.89
N GLN A 55 2.33 -8.06 12.32
CA GLN A 55 3.07 -6.83 12.58
C GLN A 55 2.98 -5.95 11.33
N LEU A 56 2.14 -4.90 11.39
CA LEU A 56 1.95 -3.98 10.28
C LEU A 56 2.94 -2.82 10.36
N PHE A 57 3.73 -2.64 9.30
CA PHE A 57 4.64 -1.51 9.15
C PHE A 57 3.92 -0.29 8.60
N TYR A 58 4.32 0.90 9.04
CA TYR A 58 3.75 2.15 8.57
C TYR A 58 4.77 3.27 8.40
N TYR A 59 4.38 4.23 7.56
CA TYR A 59 5.01 5.53 7.42
C TYR A 59 3.97 6.58 7.79
N PHE A 60 4.22 7.35 8.83
CA PHE A 60 3.42 8.51 9.18
C PHE A 60 4.16 9.79 8.78
N ILE A 61 3.51 10.61 7.95
CA ILE A 61 4.07 11.88 7.49
C ILE A 61 3.13 12.99 7.91
N LYS A 62 3.61 13.85 8.80
CA LYS A 62 2.82 14.95 9.35
C LYS A 62 2.60 16.05 8.33
N SER A 63 1.42 16.69 8.39
CA SER A 63 1.14 17.88 7.59
C SER A 63 2.21 18.96 7.78
N GLN A 64 2.63 19.55 6.67
CA GLN A 64 3.56 20.68 6.61
C GLN A 64 2.84 22.03 6.79
N SER A 65 1.51 22.03 6.85
CA SER A 65 0.68 23.21 7.13
C SER A 65 0.32 23.28 8.63
N ASN A 66 -0.92 22.99 9.03
CA ASN A 66 -1.37 23.02 10.41
C ASN A 66 -1.86 21.62 10.85
N PRO A 67 -0.96 20.72 11.28
CA PRO A 67 -1.31 19.34 11.60
C PRO A 67 -2.31 19.17 12.75
N LYS A 68 -2.61 20.23 13.52
CA LYS A 68 -3.65 20.20 14.57
C LYS A 68 -5.08 20.25 14.03
N VAL A 69 -5.27 20.72 12.81
CA VAL A 69 -6.60 20.90 12.19
C VAL A 69 -6.70 20.29 10.80
N ASP A 70 -5.56 20.13 10.12
CA ASP A 70 -5.49 19.49 8.81
C ASP A 70 -5.98 18.04 8.87
N PRO A 71 -6.57 17.50 7.79
CA PRO A 71 -7.09 16.13 7.79
C PRO A 71 -6.02 15.09 8.10
N LEU A 72 -6.43 14.00 8.74
CA LEU A 72 -5.68 12.76 8.85
C LEU A 72 -6.18 11.79 7.77
N ILE A 73 -5.31 11.39 6.85
CA ILE A 73 -5.64 10.48 5.75
C ILE A 73 -4.96 9.14 6.00
N TYR A 74 -5.74 8.07 6.04
CA TYR A 74 -5.26 6.70 6.16
C TYR A 74 -5.24 6.05 4.79
N TRP A 75 -4.04 5.86 4.22
CA TRP A 75 -3.81 5.44 2.85
C TRP A 75 -3.45 3.96 2.70
N PHE A 76 -4.09 3.30 1.74
CA PHE A 76 -3.76 1.93 1.29
C PHE A 76 -3.48 1.92 -0.20
N THR A 77 -2.34 1.34 -0.58
CA THR A 77 -2.04 1.06 -1.98
C THR A 77 -2.59 -0.32 -2.37
N GLY A 78 -3.10 -0.43 -3.61
CA GLY A 78 -3.74 -1.65 -4.10
C GLY A 78 -2.79 -2.82 -4.40
N GLY A 79 -2.94 -3.44 -5.57
CA GLY A 79 -2.16 -4.61 -5.99
C GLY A 79 -3.03 -5.85 -6.26
N PRO A 80 -3.51 -6.58 -5.22
CA PRO A 80 -3.27 -6.41 -3.78
C PRO A 80 -1.81 -6.66 -3.36
N GLY A 81 -1.43 -6.10 -2.21
CA GLY A 81 -0.14 -6.32 -1.55
C GLY A 81 1.03 -5.53 -2.14
N CYS A 82 0.74 -4.38 -2.76
CA CYS A 82 1.74 -3.39 -3.14
C CYS A 82 2.03 -2.45 -1.95
N SER A 83 3.30 -2.14 -1.71
CA SER A 83 3.69 -1.26 -0.61
C SER A 83 3.31 0.20 -0.94
N PRO A 84 2.86 1.01 0.03
CA PRO A 84 2.56 2.41 -0.21
C PRO A 84 3.81 3.28 -0.44
N LEU A 85 5.01 2.69 -0.44
CA LEU A 85 6.19 3.36 -0.98
C LEU A 85 6.00 3.78 -2.45
N SER A 86 5.19 3.08 -3.23
CA SER A 86 4.84 3.52 -4.59
C SER A 86 4.07 4.84 -4.57
N ALA A 87 3.06 4.98 -3.70
CA ALA A 87 2.34 6.24 -3.49
C ALA A 87 3.26 7.35 -2.94
N ILE A 88 4.18 7.00 -2.05
CA ILE A 88 5.15 7.96 -1.50
C ILE A 88 6.07 8.49 -2.60
N PHE A 89 6.68 7.61 -3.42
CA PHE A 89 7.71 8.01 -4.38
C PHE A 89 7.19 8.49 -5.73
N PHE A 90 6.08 7.94 -6.21
CA PHE A 90 5.66 8.09 -7.62
C PHE A 90 4.35 8.84 -7.80
N GLU A 91 3.63 9.09 -6.72
CA GLU A 91 2.33 9.74 -6.76
C GLU A 91 2.36 11.07 -6.02
N PHE A 92 2.10 11.07 -4.72
CA PHE A 92 1.80 12.30 -3.95
C PHE A 92 2.49 12.38 -2.59
N GLY A 93 3.46 11.50 -2.30
CA GLY A 93 4.31 11.65 -1.11
C GLY A 93 5.25 12.86 -1.19
N PRO A 94 5.90 13.25 -0.08
CA PRO A 94 6.77 14.44 0.00
C PRO A 94 8.11 14.28 -0.69
N ILE A 95 8.47 13.08 -1.12
CA ILE A 95 9.75 12.74 -1.73
C ILE A 95 9.52 11.88 -2.96
N THR A 96 10.38 12.03 -3.96
CA THR A 96 10.37 11.20 -5.16
C THR A 96 11.78 10.71 -5.45
N LEU A 97 11.89 9.57 -6.11
CA LEU A 97 13.17 9.06 -6.60
C LEU A 97 13.62 9.91 -7.78
N ASP A 98 14.88 10.35 -7.75
CA ASP A 98 15.49 10.98 -8.92
C ASP A 98 15.73 9.89 -9.97
N THR A 99 14.93 9.93 -11.03
CA THR A 99 14.94 8.96 -12.13
C THR A 99 15.93 9.33 -13.24
N ARG A 100 16.77 10.36 -13.03
CA ARG A 100 17.91 10.64 -13.91
C ARG A 100 18.96 9.52 -13.80
N ALA A 101 20.00 9.58 -14.65
CA ALA A 101 20.97 8.50 -14.85
C ALA A 101 21.42 7.82 -13.54
N TYR A 102 20.98 6.57 -13.35
CA TYR A 102 21.36 5.75 -12.22
C TYR A 102 22.75 5.17 -12.47
N ASN A 103 23.70 5.53 -11.61
CA ASN A 103 25.11 5.18 -11.74
C ASN A 103 25.49 3.90 -10.96
N GLY A 104 24.50 3.10 -10.51
CA GLY A 104 24.72 1.91 -9.70
C GLY A 104 24.87 2.16 -8.19
N SER A 105 24.90 3.42 -7.74
CA SER A 105 24.90 3.79 -6.31
C SER A 105 23.49 3.84 -5.72
N LEU A 106 23.33 4.12 -4.43
CA LEU A 106 21.99 4.22 -3.82
C LEU A 106 21.14 5.29 -4.55
N PRO A 107 19.87 5.00 -4.90
CA PRO A 107 19.00 5.98 -5.56
C PRO A 107 18.89 7.29 -4.77
N THR A 108 18.95 8.41 -5.49
CA THR A 108 18.82 9.76 -4.91
C THR A 108 17.35 10.11 -4.74
N LEU A 109 17.04 10.87 -3.70
CA LEU A 109 15.70 11.35 -3.36
C LEU A 109 15.64 12.87 -3.51
N SER A 110 14.53 13.36 -4.03
CA SER A 110 14.24 14.80 -4.16
C SER A 110 12.87 15.13 -3.58
N LEU A 111 12.60 16.40 -3.28
CA LEU A 111 11.29 16.81 -2.75
C LEU A 111 10.24 16.86 -3.85
N ASN A 112 9.04 16.39 -3.52
CA ASN A 112 7.85 16.60 -4.34
C ASN A 112 7.13 17.88 -3.89
N PRO A 113 7.07 18.94 -4.73
CA PRO A 113 6.38 20.18 -4.36
C PRO A 113 4.86 20.03 -4.29
N TYR A 114 4.29 18.99 -4.92
CA TYR A 114 2.84 18.74 -5.02
C TYR A 114 2.35 17.69 -4.02
N ALA A 115 3.13 17.41 -2.99
CA ALA A 115 2.80 16.39 -2.01
C ALA A 115 1.51 16.69 -1.26
N TYR A 116 0.66 15.68 -1.06
CA TYR A 116 -0.57 15.83 -0.26
C TYR A 116 -0.27 16.20 1.20
N THR A 117 0.91 15.84 1.69
CA THR A 117 1.39 16.21 3.02
C THR A 117 1.65 17.70 3.19
N LYS A 118 1.49 18.51 2.14
CA LYS A 118 1.41 19.98 2.26
C LYS A 118 0.15 20.45 2.99
N VAL A 119 -0.93 19.66 2.97
CA VAL A 119 -2.25 20.04 3.50
C VAL A 119 -2.93 18.95 4.35
N ALA A 120 -2.28 17.81 4.55
CA ALA A 120 -2.82 16.70 5.35
C ALA A 120 -1.70 15.94 6.08
N SER A 121 -2.04 15.35 7.22
CA SER A 121 -1.21 14.30 7.82
C SER A 121 -1.60 12.96 7.23
N MET A 122 -0.64 12.12 6.87
CA MET A 122 -0.89 10.88 6.16
C MET A 122 -0.27 9.68 6.86
N ILE A 123 -1.07 8.62 7.06
CA ILE A 123 -0.63 7.31 7.52
C ILE A 123 -0.65 6.38 6.32
N PHE A 124 0.50 5.90 5.90
CA PHE A 124 0.67 4.89 4.86
C PHE A 124 0.97 3.55 5.53
N VAL A 125 0.20 2.51 5.24
CA VAL A 125 0.39 1.19 5.87
C VAL A 125 0.65 0.11 4.83
N ASP A 126 1.65 -0.71 5.12
CA ASP A 126 1.93 -1.94 4.39
C ASP A 126 0.84 -2.98 4.75
N LEU A 127 -0.23 -3.04 3.96
CA LEU A 127 -1.40 -3.90 4.20
C LEU A 127 -1.81 -4.59 2.88
N PRO A 128 -2.19 -5.89 2.88
CA PRO A 128 -2.33 -6.85 3.99
C PRO A 128 -0.99 -7.36 4.57
N VAL A 129 -1.06 -8.29 5.53
CA VAL A 129 0.12 -9.00 6.05
C VAL A 129 0.99 -9.56 4.94
N GLY A 130 2.31 -9.44 5.06
CA GLY A 130 3.28 -9.83 4.03
C GLY A 130 3.51 -8.77 2.94
N THR A 131 2.73 -7.68 2.95
CA THR A 131 3.00 -6.50 2.11
C THR A 131 4.18 -5.75 2.67
N GLY A 132 5.05 -5.22 1.81
CA GLY A 132 6.01 -4.24 2.27
C GLY A 132 7.02 -4.78 3.29
N PHE A 133 7.11 -4.09 4.42
CA PHE A 133 7.83 -4.54 5.61
C PHE A 133 6.93 -5.19 6.67
N SER A 134 5.64 -5.35 6.41
CA SER A 134 4.70 -6.06 7.29
C SER A 134 4.89 -7.57 7.22
N TYR A 135 4.74 -8.25 8.36
CA TYR A 135 4.97 -9.69 8.43
C TYR A 135 4.14 -10.35 9.54
N ALA A 136 4.01 -11.67 9.47
CA ALA A 136 3.41 -12.49 10.52
C ALA A 136 4.47 -13.20 11.36
N THR A 137 4.22 -13.38 12.65
CA THR A 137 5.05 -14.19 13.55
C THR A 137 4.68 -15.68 13.50
N THR A 138 3.51 -16.02 12.96
CA THR A 138 3.04 -17.40 12.76
C THR A 138 2.75 -17.67 11.29
N GLN A 139 2.87 -18.93 10.87
CA GLN A 139 2.56 -19.32 9.49
C GLN A 139 1.08 -19.14 9.16
N LYS A 140 0.20 -19.34 10.14
CA LYS A 140 -1.26 -19.19 9.98
C LYS A 140 -1.63 -17.73 9.70
N ALA A 141 -1.04 -16.80 10.43
CA ALA A 141 -1.31 -15.36 10.29
C ALA A 141 -0.69 -14.73 9.05
N ASN A 142 0.12 -15.47 8.28
CA ASN A 142 0.72 -14.98 7.05
C ASN A 142 -0.28 -14.91 5.87
N TYR A 143 -1.55 -15.22 6.11
CA TYR A 143 -2.62 -15.17 5.13
C TYR A 143 -3.79 -14.38 5.70
N SER A 144 -4.41 -13.55 4.86
CA SER A 144 -5.64 -12.84 5.18
C SER A 144 -6.51 -12.68 3.95
N ASP A 145 -7.82 -12.68 4.14
CA ASP A 145 -8.79 -12.19 3.16
C ASP A 145 -9.08 -10.69 3.35
N ASP A 146 -9.95 -10.13 2.51
CA ASP A 146 -10.30 -8.70 2.55
C ASP A 146 -10.94 -8.28 3.87
N LEU A 147 -11.77 -9.15 4.46
CA LEU A 147 -12.47 -8.86 5.72
C LEU A 147 -11.49 -8.86 6.89
N GLN A 148 -10.60 -9.86 6.95
CA GLN A 148 -9.57 -9.94 7.96
C GLN A 148 -8.58 -8.79 7.83
N SER A 149 -8.16 -8.46 6.60
CA SER A 149 -7.29 -7.31 6.33
C SER A 149 -7.92 -5.98 6.79
N ALA A 150 -9.21 -5.78 6.53
CA ALA A 150 -9.91 -4.58 6.99
C ALA A 150 -10.03 -4.50 8.52
N ASN A 151 -10.25 -5.63 9.19
CA ASN A 151 -10.25 -5.70 10.65
C ASN A 151 -8.87 -5.39 11.24
N HIS A 152 -7.80 -5.93 10.65
CA HIS A 152 -6.43 -5.58 11.01
C HIS A 152 -6.17 -4.08 10.83
N ALA A 153 -6.66 -3.46 9.74
CA ALA A 153 -6.50 -2.04 9.51
C ALA A 153 -7.23 -1.17 10.55
N TYR A 154 -8.42 -1.59 10.98
CA TYR A 154 -9.17 -0.90 12.03
C TYR A 154 -8.50 -1.05 13.41
N GLU A 155 -8.03 -2.24 13.74
CA GLU A 155 -7.28 -2.49 14.97
C GLU A 155 -5.99 -1.66 15.02
N PHE A 156 -5.24 -1.64 13.91
CA PHE A 156 -4.07 -0.78 13.73
C PHE A 156 -4.40 0.67 14.05
N LEU A 157 -5.43 1.23 13.41
CA LEU A 157 -5.79 2.64 13.55
C LEU A 157 -6.15 2.98 15.00
N ARG A 158 -6.89 2.10 15.69
CA ARG A 158 -7.24 2.31 17.09
C ARG A 158 -6.01 2.33 17.99
N LYS A 159 -5.09 1.39 17.81
CA LYS A 159 -3.83 1.33 18.55
C LYS A 159 -2.97 2.57 18.26
N TRP A 160 -2.85 2.97 16.99
CA TRP A 160 -2.12 4.15 16.58
C TRP A 160 -2.67 5.44 17.23
N LEU A 161 -4.00 5.62 17.24
CA LEU A 161 -4.66 6.80 17.84
C LEU A 161 -4.58 6.84 19.38
N ILE A 162 -4.35 5.71 20.06
CA ILE A 162 -4.10 5.68 21.51
C ILE A 162 -2.76 6.36 21.83
N GLU A 163 -1.76 6.16 20.97
CA GLU A 163 -0.43 6.77 21.08
C GLU A 163 -0.38 8.18 20.51
N HIS A 164 -1.27 8.50 19.57
CA HIS A 164 -1.33 9.77 18.83
C HIS A 164 -2.64 10.54 19.07
N GLN A 165 -2.94 10.78 20.35
CA GLN A 165 -4.23 11.35 20.78
C GLN A 165 -4.49 12.76 20.24
N GLU A 166 -3.46 13.49 19.82
CA GLU A 166 -3.59 14.80 19.20
C GLU A 166 -4.38 14.78 17.89
N TYR A 167 -4.49 13.62 17.21
CA TYR A 167 -5.22 13.49 15.95
C TYR A 167 -6.69 13.10 16.09
N LEU A 168 -7.19 12.85 17.31
CA LEU A 168 -8.57 12.38 17.54
C LEU A 168 -9.64 13.32 16.99
N ASN A 169 -9.36 14.62 16.97
CA ASN A 169 -10.29 15.64 16.50
C ASN A 169 -10.11 15.97 15.01
N ASN A 170 -9.02 15.52 14.37
CA ASN A 170 -8.76 15.85 12.96
C ASN A 170 -9.82 15.21 12.06
N PRO A 171 -10.28 15.89 10.99
CA PRO A 171 -11.11 15.27 9.97
C PRO A 171 -10.41 14.01 9.42
N PHE A 172 -11.05 12.86 9.57
CA PHE A 172 -10.44 11.58 9.21
C PHE A 172 -11.01 11.03 7.92
N TYR A 173 -10.13 10.63 6.99
CA TYR A 173 -10.50 10.01 5.72
C TYR A 173 -9.74 8.70 5.52
N VAL A 174 -10.41 7.71 4.96
CA VAL A 174 -9.77 6.49 4.45
C VAL A 174 -9.52 6.68 2.96
N ALA A 175 -8.36 6.32 2.44
CA ALA A 175 -8.03 6.55 1.04
C ALA A 175 -7.24 5.38 0.45
N GLY A 176 -7.31 5.22 -0.87
CA GLY A 176 -6.48 4.26 -1.57
C GLY A 176 -6.75 4.21 -3.06
N ASP A 177 -5.99 3.38 -3.75
CA ASP A 177 -6.04 3.24 -5.20
C ASP A 177 -6.14 1.77 -5.65
N SER A 178 -6.50 1.56 -6.93
CA SER A 178 -6.44 0.23 -7.55
C SER A 178 -7.29 -0.80 -6.77
N TYR A 179 -6.72 -1.94 -6.37
CA TYR A 179 -7.41 -2.97 -5.58
C TYR A 179 -7.99 -2.45 -4.26
N SER A 180 -7.45 -1.36 -3.70
CA SER A 180 -7.99 -0.74 -2.49
C SER A 180 -9.39 -0.16 -2.70
N GLY A 181 -9.90 -0.12 -3.93
CA GLY A 181 -11.33 0.04 -4.20
C GLY A 181 -12.24 -0.99 -3.52
N ILE A 182 -11.71 -2.18 -3.20
CA ILE A 182 -12.38 -3.19 -2.36
C ILE A 182 -12.10 -2.92 -0.87
N THR A 183 -10.84 -2.76 -0.49
CA THR A 183 -10.43 -2.68 0.92
C THR A 183 -10.89 -1.39 1.62
N VAL A 184 -10.79 -0.22 0.97
CA VAL A 184 -11.11 1.09 1.57
C VAL A 184 -12.58 1.18 1.99
N PRO A 185 -13.58 0.80 1.16
CA PRO A 185 -14.97 0.76 1.60
C PRO A 185 -15.20 -0.18 2.79
N ILE A 186 -14.57 -1.36 2.80
CA ILE A 186 -14.69 -2.31 3.92
C ILE A 186 -14.11 -1.70 5.20
N VAL A 187 -12.89 -1.17 5.15
CA VAL A 187 -12.25 -0.49 6.31
C VAL A 187 -13.12 0.65 6.82
N THR A 188 -13.64 1.49 5.92
CA THR A 188 -14.52 2.60 6.26
C THR A 188 -15.79 2.10 6.96
N GLN A 189 -16.40 1.03 6.46
CA GLN A 189 -17.58 0.41 7.07
C GLN A 189 -17.27 -0.16 8.46
N VAL A 190 -16.12 -0.84 8.63
CA VAL A 190 -15.71 -1.37 9.93
C VAL A 190 -15.50 -0.25 10.94
N ILE A 191 -14.87 0.87 10.54
CA ILE A 191 -14.72 2.06 11.39
C ILE A 191 -16.09 2.65 11.76
N SER A 192 -16.97 2.84 10.77
CA SER A 192 -18.33 3.38 10.99
C SER A 192 -19.12 2.53 11.99
N ASN A 193 -19.12 1.21 11.79
CA ASN A 193 -19.77 0.26 12.70
C ASN A 193 -19.17 0.33 14.12
N GLY A 194 -17.86 0.57 14.23
CA GLY A 194 -17.18 0.76 15.49
C GLY A 194 -17.62 2.03 16.22
N ILE A 195 -17.78 3.14 15.48
CA ILE A 195 -18.30 4.41 15.98
C ILE A 195 -19.73 4.22 16.50
N ASP A 196 -20.61 3.58 15.73
CA ASP A 196 -22.02 3.34 16.11
C ASP A 196 -22.13 2.49 17.38
N ARG A 197 -21.18 1.58 17.61
CA ARG A 197 -21.08 0.75 18.81
C ARG A 197 -20.42 1.47 20.00
N GLY A 198 -19.96 2.71 19.83
CA GLY A 198 -19.29 3.47 20.88
C GLY A 198 -17.88 2.96 21.23
N ILE A 199 -17.21 2.28 20.30
CA ILE A 199 -15.85 1.78 20.50
C ILE A 199 -14.87 2.95 20.50
N LYS A 200 -14.04 3.05 21.55
CA LYS A 200 -12.99 4.08 21.66
C LYS A 200 -11.66 3.62 21.05
N PRO A 201 -10.78 4.54 20.60
CA PRO A 201 -10.98 5.99 20.53
C PRO A 201 -12.03 6.40 19.48
N TRP A 202 -12.68 7.54 19.71
CA TRP A 202 -13.63 8.10 18.75
C TRP A 202 -12.90 8.62 17.52
N ILE A 203 -13.28 8.15 16.34
CA ILE A 203 -12.69 8.53 15.06
C ILE A 203 -13.61 9.55 14.39
N ASN A 204 -13.10 10.73 14.07
CA ASN A 204 -13.85 11.79 13.39
C ASN A 204 -13.97 11.52 11.87
N LEU A 205 -14.51 10.36 11.51
CA LEU A 205 -14.65 9.88 10.12
C LEU A 205 -15.54 10.83 9.30
N LYS A 206 -15.03 11.27 8.15
CA LYS A 206 -15.73 12.16 7.21
C LYS A 206 -16.07 11.51 5.88
N GLY A 207 -15.33 10.49 5.48
CA GLY A 207 -15.59 9.76 4.25
C GLY A 207 -14.35 9.01 3.79
N TYR A 208 -14.35 8.63 2.52
CA TYR A 208 -13.24 7.95 1.90
C TYR A 208 -12.96 8.46 0.47
N ILE A 209 -11.77 8.16 -0.04
CA ILE A 209 -11.27 8.59 -1.35
C ILE A 209 -10.77 7.37 -2.12
N LEU A 210 -11.13 7.27 -3.40
CA LEU A 210 -10.67 6.19 -4.28
C LEU A 210 -10.03 6.75 -5.55
N GLY A 211 -8.80 6.32 -5.84
CA GLY A 211 -8.10 6.59 -7.11
C GLY A 211 -8.15 5.37 -8.03
N ASN A 212 -8.75 5.50 -9.22
CA ASN A 212 -8.83 4.42 -10.23
C ASN A 212 -9.17 3.02 -9.63
N PRO A 213 -10.26 2.89 -8.84
CA PRO A 213 -10.51 1.70 -8.03
C PRO A 213 -11.01 0.49 -8.83
N LEU A 214 -10.71 -0.71 -8.32
CA LEU A 214 -11.52 -1.91 -8.54
C LEU A 214 -12.80 -1.82 -7.71
N THR A 215 -13.97 -1.90 -8.32
CA THR A 215 -15.26 -1.69 -7.64
C THR A 215 -16.23 -2.86 -7.71
N PHE A 216 -16.25 -3.60 -8.82
CA PHE A 216 -17.14 -4.76 -8.97
C PHE A 216 -16.56 -5.78 -9.98
N ALA A 217 -17.02 -7.02 -9.87
CA ALA A 217 -16.68 -8.08 -10.83
C ALA A 217 -17.31 -7.77 -12.21
N GLY A 218 -16.53 -7.87 -13.28
CA GLY A 218 -16.99 -7.54 -14.64
C GLY A 218 -16.64 -6.13 -15.11
N GLN A 219 -16.06 -5.27 -14.26
CA GLN A 219 -15.64 -3.92 -14.66
C GLN A 219 -14.63 -3.90 -15.83
N ASP A 220 -13.90 -5.01 -16.07
CA ASP A 220 -12.98 -5.15 -17.20
C ASP A 220 -13.69 -5.04 -18.56
N TYR A 221 -15.00 -5.30 -18.62
CA TYR A 221 -15.80 -5.07 -19.81
C TYR A 221 -15.68 -3.63 -20.32
N TYR A 222 -15.61 -2.65 -19.42
CA TYR A 222 -15.55 -1.24 -19.76
C TYR A 222 -14.25 -0.82 -20.47
N ARG A 223 -13.25 -1.71 -20.53
CA ARG A 223 -12.06 -1.51 -21.38
C ARG A 223 -12.41 -1.50 -22.87
N ILE A 224 -13.48 -2.19 -23.27
CA ILE A 224 -13.95 -2.25 -24.66
C ILE A 224 -14.46 -0.89 -25.15
N PRO A 225 -15.48 -0.27 -24.52
CA PRO A 225 -15.93 1.05 -24.93
C PRO A 225 -14.85 2.13 -24.74
N PHE A 226 -13.99 2.01 -23.72
CA PHE A 226 -12.84 2.92 -23.57
C PHE A 226 -11.88 2.83 -24.76
N ALA A 227 -11.47 1.62 -25.14
CA ALA A 227 -10.55 1.42 -26.26
C ALA A 227 -11.13 1.92 -27.59
N HIS A 228 -12.43 1.70 -27.82
CA HIS A 228 -13.12 2.24 -29.00
C HIS A 228 -13.14 3.78 -28.99
N GLY A 229 -13.52 4.39 -27.87
CA GLY A 229 -13.54 5.85 -27.72
C GLY A 229 -12.16 6.50 -27.88
N MET A 230 -11.08 5.77 -27.58
CA MET A 230 -9.70 6.19 -27.77
C MET A 230 -9.11 5.81 -29.14
N GLY A 231 -9.91 5.21 -30.04
CA GLY A 231 -9.48 4.82 -31.39
C GLY A 231 -8.48 3.65 -31.44
N LEU A 232 -8.42 2.83 -30.39
CA LEU A 232 -7.50 1.70 -30.28
C LEU A 232 -8.02 0.44 -31.01
N ILE A 233 -9.32 0.39 -31.28
CA ILE A 233 -9.99 -0.72 -31.98
C ILE A 233 -10.95 -0.19 -33.06
N PRO A 234 -11.17 -0.93 -34.16
CA PRO A 234 -12.08 -0.52 -35.23
C PRO A 234 -13.56 -0.70 -34.86
N ASP A 235 -14.44 0.05 -35.54
CA ASP A 235 -15.89 0.05 -35.32
C ASP A 235 -16.52 -1.34 -35.47
N GLU A 236 -16.06 -2.15 -36.43
CA GLU A 236 -16.58 -3.49 -36.68
C GLU A 236 -16.31 -4.42 -35.50
N LEU A 237 -15.09 -4.35 -34.93
CA LEU A 237 -14.72 -5.15 -33.77
C LEU A 237 -15.52 -4.71 -32.54
N TYR A 238 -15.67 -3.40 -32.32
CA TYR A 238 -16.47 -2.87 -31.22
C TYR A 238 -17.93 -3.35 -31.29
N LYS A 239 -18.58 -3.24 -32.46
CA LYS A 239 -19.95 -3.73 -32.68
C LYS A 239 -20.07 -5.23 -32.41
N SER A 240 -19.09 -6.02 -32.86
CA SER A 240 -19.06 -7.47 -32.65
C SER A 240 -18.91 -7.82 -31.16
N LEU A 241 -17.99 -7.15 -30.45
CA LEU A 241 -17.79 -7.32 -29.01
C LEU A 241 -19.06 -6.99 -28.21
N VAL A 242 -19.70 -5.85 -28.48
CA VAL A 242 -20.94 -5.45 -27.78
C VAL A 242 -22.09 -6.42 -28.06
N THR A 243 -22.14 -7.01 -29.26
CA THR A 243 -23.19 -7.97 -29.63
C THR A 243 -22.97 -9.35 -29.02
N ASN A 244 -21.71 -9.81 -28.97
CA ASN A 244 -21.39 -11.20 -28.64
C ASN A 244 -20.97 -11.40 -27.19
N CYS A 245 -20.44 -10.37 -26.52
CA CYS A 245 -19.92 -10.44 -25.16
C CYS A 245 -20.88 -9.79 -24.16
N GLU A 246 -21.33 -10.58 -23.19
CA GLU A 246 -22.07 -10.07 -22.02
C GLU A 246 -21.07 -9.54 -20.97
N GLU A 247 -21.44 -8.47 -20.26
CA GLU A 247 -20.63 -7.83 -19.20
C GLU A 247 -20.08 -8.84 -18.18
N GLU A 248 -20.95 -9.73 -17.69
CA GLU A 248 -20.61 -10.71 -16.65
C GLU A 248 -19.72 -11.85 -17.19
N SER A 249 -19.75 -12.11 -18.49
CA SER A 249 -19.06 -13.24 -19.13
C SER A 249 -17.55 -13.02 -19.32
N ILE A 250 -17.09 -11.77 -19.36
CA ILE A 250 -15.68 -11.45 -19.62
C ILE A 250 -14.79 -11.81 -18.43
N HIS A 251 -15.27 -11.62 -17.20
CA HIS A 251 -14.50 -11.90 -15.99
C HIS A 251 -14.21 -13.40 -15.80
N ASN A 252 -15.20 -14.25 -16.11
CA ASN A 252 -15.11 -15.71 -15.87
C ASN A 252 -14.61 -16.49 -17.09
N GLY A 253 -14.23 -15.78 -18.16
CA GLY A 253 -13.90 -16.35 -19.45
C GLY A 253 -15.14 -16.50 -20.33
N PRO A 254 -15.14 -15.94 -21.56
CA PRO A 254 -16.32 -15.98 -22.41
C PRO A 254 -16.64 -17.41 -22.84
N THR A 255 -17.85 -17.88 -22.52
CA THR A 255 -18.38 -19.18 -22.95
C THR A 255 -18.89 -19.15 -24.39
N ASN A 256 -19.23 -17.97 -24.90
CA ASN A 256 -19.62 -17.73 -26.29
C ASN A 256 -18.38 -17.74 -27.21
N PRO A 257 -18.25 -18.68 -28.17
CA PRO A 257 -17.09 -18.77 -29.07
C PRO A 257 -16.85 -17.50 -29.90
N LEU A 258 -17.92 -16.78 -30.26
CA LEU A 258 -17.80 -15.51 -30.99
C LEU A 258 -17.16 -14.44 -30.11
N CYS A 259 -17.59 -14.34 -28.84
CA CYS A 259 -16.97 -13.44 -27.89
C CYS A 259 -15.51 -13.82 -27.63
N SER A 260 -15.18 -15.11 -27.47
CA SER A 260 -13.79 -15.55 -27.27
C SER A 260 -12.88 -15.12 -28.44
N ARG A 261 -13.35 -15.26 -29.68
CA ARG A 261 -12.62 -14.82 -30.88
C ARG A 261 -12.45 -13.30 -30.93
N ASP A 262 -13.52 -12.56 -30.64
CA ASP A 262 -13.49 -11.11 -30.68
C ASP A 262 -12.58 -10.55 -29.57
N MET A 263 -12.63 -11.12 -28.36
CA MET A 263 -11.73 -10.80 -27.25
C MET A 263 -10.27 -11.14 -27.56
N HIS A 264 -10.00 -12.24 -28.26
CA HIS A 264 -8.65 -12.53 -28.74
C HIS A 264 -8.14 -11.43 -29.68
N THR A 265 -8.99 -10.96 -30.59
CA THR A 265 -8.64 -9.87 -31.52
C THR A 265 -8.42 -8.54 -30.78
N PHE A 266 -9.29 -8.22 -29.82
CA PHE A 266 -9.15 -7.07 -28.92
C PHE A 266 -7.79 -7.10 -28.21
N ASN A 267 -7.50 -8.20 -27.51
CA ASN A 267 -6.24 -8.35 -26.77
C ASN A 267 -5.02 -8.25 -27.67
N TRP A 268 -5.09 -8.78 -28.89
CA TRP A 268 -4.00 -8.68 -29.86
C TRP A 268 -3.75 -7.24 -30.33
N LEU A 269 -4.80 -6.47 -30.62
CA LEU A 269 -4.69 -5.06 -31.01
C LEU A 269 -4.14 -4.18 -29.90
N THR A 270 -4.46 -4.49 -28.64
CA THR A 270 -4.04 -3.69 -27.48
C THR A 270 -2.81 -4.22 -26.74
N LYS A 271 -2.16 -5.29 -27.24
CA LYS A 271 -1.11 -6.01 -26.50
C LYS A 271 0.12 -5.16 -26.16
N ASP A 272 0.44 -4.21 -27.04
CA ASP A 272 1.63 -3.34 -26.92
C ASP A 272 1.26 -1.96 -26.33
N ILE A 273 0.06 -1.84 -25.75
CA ILE A 273 -0.38 -0.62 -25.08
C ILE A 273 -0.17 -0.77 -23.58
N TYR A 274 0.44 0.23 -22.95
CA TYR A 274 0.57 0.26 -21.51
C TYR A 274 -0.78 0.57 -20.85
N GLN A 275 -1.41 -0.46 -20.28
CA GLN A 275 -2.80 -0.36 -19.80
C GLN A 275 -3.03 0.67 -18.67
N TYR A 276 -2.00 1.05 -17.93
CA TYR A 276 -2.12 2.04 -16.85
C TYR A 276 -1.97 3.49 -17.36
N ASN A 277 -1.35 3.69 -18.52
CA ASN A 277 -1.31 4.97 -19.23
C ASN A 277 -1.06 4.74 -20.73
N ILE A 278 -2.13 4.84 -21.52
CA ILE A 278 -2.09 4.50 -22.96
C ILE A 278 -1.21 5.45 -23.81
N LEU A 279 -0.79 6.58 -23.24
CA LEU A 279 0.11 7.53 -23.90
C LEU A 279 1.59 7.24 -23.60
N GLU A 280 1.88 6.34 -22.65
CA GLU A 280 3.23 5.90 -22.35
C GLU A 280 3.59 4.64 -23.14
N SER A 281 4.84 4.57 -23.61
CA SER A 281 5.35 3.36 -24.22
C SER A 281 5.45 2.25 -23.17
N PRO A 282 5.03 1.01 -23.49
CA PRO A 282 5.35 -0.13 -22.63
C PRO A 282 6.88 -0.25 -22.49
N CYS A 283 7.34 -0.65 -21.30
CA CYS A 283 8.73 -1.06 -21.12
C CYS A 283 8.99 -2.30 -21.98
N GLU A 284 10.07 -2.33 -22.77
CA GLU A 284 10.48 -3.55 -23.48
C GLU A 284 10.70 -4.69 -22.46
N LEU A 285 9.78 -5.64 -22.43
CA LEU A 285 9.92 -6.86 -21.64
C LEU A 285 10.91 -7.76 -22.38
N VAL A 286 12.16 -7.83 -21.92
CA VAL A 286 12.97 -9.00 -22.20
C VAL A 286 12.24 -10.19 -21.57
N SER A 287 11.67 -11.05 -22.42
CA SER A 287 10.90 -12.23 -22.02
C SER A 287 11.80 -13.21 -21.25
N ASN A 288 11.45 -13.54 -20.01
CA ASN A 288 11.38 -14.92 -19.50
C ASN A 288 11.01 -14.97 -18.00
N ASP A 289 9.89 -15.65 -17.71
CA ASP A 289 9.51 -16.41 -16.51
C ASP A 289 9.49 -15.76 -15.10
N SER A 290 8.30 -15.76 -14.48
CA SER A 290 7.82 -14.71 -13.56
C SER A 290 7.98 -14.98 -12.05
N ARG A 291 8.79 -15.95 -11.60
CA ARG A 291 8.91 -16.23 -10.13
C ARG A 291 10.32 -16.30 -9.57
N ARG A 292 11.36 -16.37 -10.42
CA ARG A 292 12.77 -16.38 -10.01
C ARG A 292 13.51 -15.04 -10.21
N TRP A 293 12.83 -14.06 -10.81
CA TRP A 293 13.46 -12.92 -11.47
C TRP A 293 13.78 -11.71 -10.57
N LEU A 294 13.07 -11.47 -9.46
CA LEU A 294 13.26 -10.23 -8.68
C LEU A 294 14.59 -10.19 -7.91
N THR A 295 14.97 -11.28 -7.23
CA THR A 295 16.27 -11.37 -6.54
C THR A 295 17.43 -11.33 -7.55
N GLU A 296 17.29 -12.03 -8.68
CA GLU A 296 18.28 -12.00 -9.75
C GLU A 296 18.35 -10.64 -10.45
N ASN A 297 17.24 -9.90 -10.60
CA ASN A 297 17.25 -8.56 -11.19
C ASN A 297 17.80 -7.51 -10.25
N ILE A 298 17.49 -7.56 -8.95
CA ILE A 298 18.15 -6.69 -7.96
C ILE A 298 19.66 -6.95 -7.98
N LEU A 299 20.09 -8.21 -8.08
CA LEU A 299 21.50 -8.58 -8.22
C LEU A 299 22.10 -8.16 -9.57
N LYS A 300 21.36 -8.30 -10.69
CA LYS A 300 21.79 -7.86 -12.03
C LYS A 300 21.85 -6.33 -12.16
N LEU A 301 20.92 -5.60 -11.54
CA LEU A 301 20.91 -4.13 -11.47
C LEU A 301 22.05 -3.62 -10.62
N LYS A 302 22.35 -4.26 -9.49
CA LYS A 302 23.57 -3.99 -8.69
C LYS A 302 24.86 -4.26 -9.48
N ASN A 303 24.84 -5.19 -10.43
CA ASN A 303 26.00 -5.57 -11.23
C ASN A 303 26.10 -4.85 -12.60
N SER A 304 25.08 -4.09 -13.00
CA SER A 304 25.04 -3.38 -14.29
C SER A 304 25.49 -1.93 -14.10
N ALA A 305 26.73 -1.66 -14.53
CA ALA A 305 27.53 -0.54 -14.07
C ALA A 305 27.06 0.88 -14.46
N THR A 306 25.99 1.07 -15.24
CA THR A 306 25.44 2.39 -15.59
C THR A 306 24.14 2.24 -16.38
N TYR A 307 23.08 2.97 -15.99
CA TYR A 307 21.86 3.12 -16.80
C TYR A 307 21.74 4.56 -17.32
N PRO A 308 21.96 4.79 -18.63
CA PRO A 308 21.81 6.11 -19.23
C PRO A 308 20.32 6.41 -19.41
N GLN A 309 19.76 7.04 -18.36
CA GLN A 309 18.38 7.49 -18.21
C GLN A 309 17.36 6.37 -18.03
N VAL A 310 16.63 6.45 -16.92
CA VAL A 310 15.54 5.55 -16.59
C VAL A 310 14.35 5.90 -17.49
N LYS A 311 14.02 5.04 -18.46
CA LYS A 311 13.12 5.37 -19.57
C LYS A 311 11.66 5.04 -19.29
N CYS A 312 11.36 4.18 -18.30
CA CYS A 312 9.99 3.73 -18.06
C CYS A 312 9.68 3.40 -16.60
N ARG A 313 8.38 3.37 -16.24
CA ARG A 313 7.90 3.22 -14.85
C ARG A 313 8.38 1.94 -14.16
N LYS A 314 8.56 0.84 -14.88
CA LYS A 314 9.06 -0.43 -14.29
C LYS A 314 10.42 -0.23 -13.63
N GLU A 315 11.32 0.48 -14.29
CA GLU A 315 12.65 0.76 -13.76
C GLU A 315 12.58 1.67 -12.52
N TRP A 316 11.55 2.53 -12.41
CA TRP A 316 11.32 3.34 -11.21
C TRP A 316 10.98 2.44 -10.02
N HIS A 317 10.10 1.46 -10.23
CA HIS A 317 9.78 0.46 -9.20
C HIS A 317 11.03 -0.35 -8.81
N ASP A 318 11.87 -0.75 -9.77
CA ASP A 318 13.12 -1.45 -9.46
C ASP A 318 14.07 -0.59 -8.60
N LEU A 319 14.20 0.71 -8.90
CA LEU A 319 14.98 1.65 -8.08
C LEU A 319 14.42 1.78 -6.66
N SER A 320 13.09 1.87 -6.51
CA SER A 320 12.49 1.92 -5.17
C SER A 320 12.74 0.65 -4.36
N LEU A 321 12.78 -0.53 -4.99
CA LEU A 321 13.16 -1.77 -4.33
C LEU A 321 14.64 -1.80 -3.95
N ILE A 322 15.53 -1.27 -4.80
CA ILE A 322 16.96 -1.15 -4.48
C ILE A 322 17.15 -0.24 -3.28
N TRP A 323 16.49 0.93 -3.27
CA TRP A 323 16.57 1.88 -2.18
C TRP A 323 16.04 1.27 -0.87
N ALA A 324 14.83 0.74 -0.88
CA ALA A 324 14.18 0.23 0.33
C ALA A 324 14.90 -0.98 0.94
N ASN A 325 15.59 -1.79 0.14
CA ASN A 325 16.35 -2.95 0.61
C ASN A 325 17.81 -2.66 0.96
N ASP A 326 18.28 -1.42 0.81
CA ASP A 326 19.58 -1.03 1.35
C ASP A 326 19.58 -1.19 2.88
N ASN A 327 20.69 -1.67 3.44
CA ASN A 327 20.78 -1.93 4.87
C ASN A 327 20.65 -0.65 5.70
N ASN A 328 21.29 0.45 5.26
CA ASN A 328 21.22 1.72 5.98
C ASN A 328 19.81 2.31 5.90
N VAL A 329 19.13 2.12 4.76
CA VAL A 329 17.73 2.55 4.62
C VAL A 329 16.84 1.80 5.60
N ARG A 330 16.92 0.48 5.66
CA ARG A 330 16.12 -0.34 6.60
C ARG A 330 16.40 0.01 8.05
N ASP A 331 17.67 0.21 8.40
CA ASP A 331 18.07 0.58 9.77
C ASP A 331 17.48 1.94 10.17
N VAL A 332 17.54 2.94 9.29
CA VAL A 332 17.00 4.29 9.51
C VAL A 332 15.47 4.32 9.52
N LEU A 333 14.82 3.47 8.72
CA LEU A 333 13.37 3.28 8.76
C LEU A 333 12.92 2.40 9.93
N HIS A 334 13.85 1.91 10.77
CA HIS A 334 13.56 1.05 11.91
C HIS A 334 12.87 -0.27 11.51
N VAL A 335 13.15 -0.76 10.31
CA VAL A 335 12.67 -2.05 9.80
C VAL A 335 13.35 -3.16 10.59
N ARG A 336 12.58 -4.16 11.04
CA ARG A 336 13.15 -5.27 11.82
C ARG A 336 14.09 -6.11 10.95
N ARG A 337 15.15 -6.64 11.56
CA ARG A 337 16.17 -7.45 10.86
C ARG A 337 15.50 -8.62 10.11
N TYR A 338 16.04 -8.94 8.94
CA TYR A 338 15.59 -10.00 8.02
C TYR A 338 14.29 -9.75 7.25
N VAL A 339 13.59 -8.64 7.51
CA VAL A 339 12.48 -8.21 6.66
C VAL A 339 13.03 -7.49 5.42
N ILE A 340 12.58 -7.91 4.24
CA ILE A 340 12.94 -7.32 2.95
C ILE A 340 11.67 -6.95 2.19
N LEU A 341 11.75 -5.86 1.43
CA LEU A 341 10.67 -5.41 0.57
C LEU A 341 10.74 -6.20 -0.75
N ILE A 342 9.67 -6.93 -1.07
CA ILE A 342 9.65 -7.80 -2.26
C ILE A 342 8.81 -7.19 -3.39
N ARG A 343 7.85 -6.30 -3.05
CA ARG A 343 6.94 -5.69 -4.02
C ARG A 343 6.53 -4.28 -3.61
N ASN A 344 6.47 -3.37 -4.60
CA ASN A 344 5.94 -2.02 -4.49
C ASN A 344 4.62 -1.85 -5.23
#